data_AF-J9Q3H8-F1
#
_entry.id   AF-J9Q3H8-F1
#
_cell.length_a   1.000
_cell.length_b   1.000
_cell.length_c   1.000
_cell.angle_alpha   90.00
_cell.angle_beta   90.00
_cell.angle_gamma   90.00
#
_symmetry.space_group_name_H-M   'P 1'
#
loop_
_entity.id
_entity.type
_entity.pdbx_description
1 polymer ?
#
loop_
_entity_poly.entity_id
_entity_poly.type
_entity_poly.pdbx_seq_one_letter_code
_entity_poly.pdbx_strand_id
1 'polypeptide(L)'
;LARYKGRDIVPFADALNISHSEIDKKVCSKQHATGTATASGGYQAEPGSTHTAQCSNLKGYGSAKDESLSSFVKKVQLKDKNWPTGRIYDSGSAKDGETHGNAKAVATDLVALNSDEKTIVAGLLAKT
;
A
#
# COMPACT_ATOMS: atom_id res chain seq x y z
N LEU A 1 -4.56 7.45 9.26
CA LEU A 1 -3.65 6.27 9.28
C LEU A 1 -2.20 6.58 9.68
N ALA A 2 -1.66 7.78 9.42
CA ALA A 2 -0.25 8.09 9.69
C ALA A 2 0.22 7.98 11.15
N ARG A 3 -0.71 7.97 12.12
CA ARG A 3 -0.40 7.81 13.56
C ARG A 3 -0.18 6.36 14.00
N TYR A 4 -0.60 5.38 13.18
CA TYR A 4 -0.37 3.96 13.45
C TYR A 4 1.04 3.57 13.01
N LYS A 5 1.66 2.61 13.69
CA LYS A 5 2.92 2.02 13.22
C LYS A 5 2.60 0.99 12.14
N GLY A 6 3.53 0.76 11.22
CA GLY A 6 3.31 -0.23 10.16
C GLY A 6 3.09 -1.65 10.71
N ARG A 7 3.71 -2.00 11.85
CA ARG A 7 3.42 -3.22 12.61
C ARG A 7 1.97 -3.37 13.04
N ASP A 8 1.28 -2.26 13.30
CA ASP A 8 -0.13 -2.27 13.72
C ASP A 8 -1.07 -2.45 12.50
N ILE A 9 -0.58 -2.21 11.29
CA ILE A 9 -1.35 -2.32 10.04
C ILE A 9 -1.25 -3.73 9.43
N VAL A 10 -0.13 -4.42 9.67
CA VAL A 10 0.09 -5.78 9.16
C VAL A 10 -1.02 -6.76 9.59
N PRO A 11 -1.43 -6.84 10.88
CA PRO A 11 -2.53 -7.71 11.30
C PRO A 11 -3.85 -7.38 10.61
N PHE A 12 -4.15 -6.09 10.42
CA PHE A 12 -5.34 -5.65 9.68
C PHE A 12 -5.31 -6.15 8.23
N ALA A 13 -4.19 -5.97 7.52
CA ALA A 13 -4.03 -6.42 6.15
C ALA A 13 -4.14 -7.95 6.01
N ASP A 14 -3.50 -8.69 6.91
CA ASP A 14 -3.60 -10.17 6.91
C ASP A 14 -5.03 -10.64 7.19
N ALA A 15 -5.71 -10.03 8.18
CA ALA A 15 -7.10 -10.35 8.50
C ALA A 15 -8.04 -10.01 7.33
N LEU A 16 -7.82 -8.87 6.66
CA LEU A 16 -8.64 -8.44 5.52
C LEU A 16 -8.48 -9.40 4.34
N ASN A 17 -7.26 -9.84 4.05
CA ASN A 17 -7.00 -10.82 3.00
C ASN A 17 -7.66 -12.18 3.29
N ILE A 18 -7.66 -12.63 4.54
CA ILE A 18 -8.27 -13.91 4.93
C ILE A 18 -9.80 -13.86 4.86
N SER A 19 -10.40 -12.78 5.38
CA SER A 19 -11.86 -12.67 5.54
C SER A 19 -12.57 -12.05 4.33
N HIS A 20 -11.89 -11.16 3.61
CA HIS A 20 -12.45 -10.32 2.55
C HIS A 20 -11.41 -10.01 1.46
N SER A 21 -10.85 -11.06 0.83
CA SER A 21 -9.79 -10.94 -0.20
C SER A 21 -10.14 -10.00 -1.35
N GLU A 22 -11.42 -9.89 -1.73
CA GLU A 22 -11.86 -8.98 -2.79
C GLU A 22 -11.78 -7.50 -2.40
N ILE A 23 -11.83 -7.19 -1.09
CA ILE A 23 -11.57 -5.84 -0.56
C ILE A 23 -10.06 -5.61 -0.46
N ASP A 24 -9.29 -6.60 -0.01
CA ASP A 24 -7.82 -6.53 0.06
C ASP A 24 -7.21 -6.12 -1.30
N LYS A 25 -7.68 -6.74 -2.39
CA LYS A 25 -7.27 -6.45 -3.78
C LYS A 25 -7.63 -5.04 -4.28
N LYS A 26 -8.49 -4.29 -3.58
CA LYS A 26 -8.88 -2.92 -3.98
C LYS A 26 -8.00 -1.84 -3.37
N VAL A 27 -7.16 -2.20 -2.40
CA VAL A 27 -6.33 -1.29 -1.62
C VAL A 27 -4.87 -1.50 -2.01
N CYS A 28 -4.12 -0.43 -2.26
CA CYS A 28 -2.75 -0.51 -2.76
C CYS A 28 -2.60 -1.30 -4.07
N SER A 29 -3.57 -1.23 -4.97
CA SER A 29 -3.56 -1.90 -6.28
C SER A 29 -3.70 -0.92 -7.46
N LYS A 30 -3.53 0.38 -7.20
CA LYS A 30 -3.82 1.46 -8.16
C LYS A 30 -2.56 2.22 -8.59
N GLN A 31 -2.76 3.28 -9.38
CA GLN A 31 -1.70 4.07 -10.02
C GLN A 31 -1.79 5.58 -9.71
N HIS A 32 -2.53 5.95 -8.66
CA HIS A 32 -2.78 7.37 -8.32
C HIS A 32 -1.66 8.01 -7.50
N ALA A 33 -0.82 7.23 -6.82
CA ALA A 33 0.30 7.77 -6.08
C ALA A 33 1.46 8.14 -7.03
N THR A 34 2.17 9.20 -6.69
CA THR A 34 3.29 9.75 -7.47
C THR A 34 4.62 9.46 -6.77
N GLY A 35 5.73 9.74 -7.46
CA GLY A 35 7.08 9.62 -6.88
C GLY A 35 8.06 8.88 -7.79
N THR A 36 7.74 7.65 -8.22
CA THR A 36 8.51 6.96 -9.26
C THR A 36 7.90 7.23 -10.65
N ALA A 37 8.73 7.47 -11.67
CA ALA A 37 8.28 7.70 -13.05
C ALA A 37 7.87 6.41 -13.79
N THR A 38 8.44 5.25 -13.41
CA THR A 38 8.41 3.99 -14.20
C THR A 38 8.17 2.73 -13.36
N ALA A 39 7.50 2.80 -12.21
CA ALA A 39 7.32 1.63 -11.34
C ALA A 39 6.37 0.56 -11.95
N SER A 40 6.93 -0.37 -12.71
CA SER A 40 6.21 -1.45 -13.43
C SER A 40 6.46 -2.86 -12.89
N GLY A 41 7.35 -3.04 -11.91
CA GLY A 41 7.76 -4.32 -11.32
C GLY A 41 7.04 -4.68 -10.02
N GLY A 42 6.07 -3.87 -9.58
CA GLY A 42 5.35 -4.09 -8.33
C GLY A 42 6.11 -3.58 -7.09
N TYR A 43 5.80 -4.19 -5.95
CA TYR A 43 6.31 -3.72 -4.65
C TYR A 43 7.66 -4.33 -4.26
N GLN A 44 8.55 -3.48 -3.73
CA GLN A 44 9.80 -3.89 -3.11
C GLN A 44 10.18 -2.90 -2.01
N ALA A 45 10.63 -3.42 -0.86
CA ALA A 45 10.96 -2.62 0.31
C ALA A 45 12.07 -1.58 0.08
N GLU A 46 13.08 -1.92 -0.73
CA GLU A 46 14.08 -0.98 -1.25
C GLU A 46 13.90 -0.93 -2.77
N PRO A 47 13.09 0.01 -3.30
CA PRO A 47 12.72 -0.02 -4.71
C PRO A 47 13.90 0.30 -5.62
N GLY A 48 14.09 -0.51 -6.66
CA GLY A 48 14.94 -0.18 -7.82
C GLY A 48 14.18 0.59 -8.89
N SER A 49 14.79 0.78 -10.06
CA SER A 49 14.23 1.59 -11.18
C SER A 49 12.84 1.21 -11.66
N THR A 50 12.43 -0.05 -11.43
CA THR A 50 11.12 -0.57 -11.83
C THR A 50 10.21 -0.88 -10.65
N HIS A 51 10.63 -0.74 -9.40
CA HIS A 51 9.81 -1.12 -8.25
C HIS A 51 9.38 0.10 -7.43
N THR A 52 8.50 -0.11 -6.47
CA THR A 52 8.06 0.94 -5.55
C THR A 52 7.84 0.39 -4.14
N ALA A 53 8.03 1.23 -3.11
CA ALA A 53 7.53 0.97 -1.76
C ALA A 53 6.39 1.95 -1.41
N GLN A 54 5.81 2.60 -2.43
CA GLN A 54 4.72 3.55 -2.32
C GLN A 54 3.40 2.88 -2.73
N CYS A 55 2.48 2.71 -1.79
CA CYS A 55 1.13 2.18 -2.03
C CYS A 55 0.46 2.94 -3.18
N SER A 56 -0.12 2.19 -4.11
CA SER A 56 -0.81 2.69 -5.30
C SER A 56 0.05 3.53 -6.25
N ASN A 57 1.38 3.32 -6.27
CA ASN A 57 2.33 3.87 -7.25
C ASN A 57 2.70 2.82 -8.34
N LEU A 58 1.75 2.01 -8.80
CA LEU A 58 2.00 0.89 -9.73
C LEU A 58 1.92 1.28 -11.22
N LYS A 59 2.48 2.44 -11.59
CA LYS A 59 2.33 3.04 -12.94
C LYS A 59 2.90 2.13 -14.04
N GLY A 60 2.06 1.75 -14.99
CA GLY A 60 2.47 0.89 -16.11
C GLY A 60 2.70 -0.57 -15.72
N TYR A 61 2.40 -0.97 -14.49
CA TYR A 61 2.40 -2.36 -14.11
C TYR A 61 1.14 -3.05 -14.66
N GLY A 62 1.32 -3.95 -15.64
CA GLY A 62 0.21 -4.67 -16.29
C GLY A 62 -0.60 -5.55 -15.34
N SER A 63 0.02 -5.99 -14.25
CA SER A 63 -0.56 -6.82 -13.18
C SER A 63 -0.87 -6.03 -11.90
N ALA A 64 -1.12 -4.71 -12.00
CA ALA A 64 -1.40 -3.89 -10.81
C ALA A 64 -2.57 -4.40 -9.94
N LYS A 65 -3.55 -5.08 -10.55
CA LYS A 65 -4.68 -5.70 -9.85
C LYS A 65 -4.31 -6.99 -9.10
N ASP A 66 -3.14 -7.57 -9.38
CA ASP A 66 -2.60 -8.72 -8.66
C ASP A 66 -1.89 -8.29 -7.36
N GLU A 67 -1.65 -6.99 -7.18
CA GLU A 67 -1.21 -6.42 -5.90
C GLU A 67 -2.41 -6.05 -5.04
N SER A 68 -2.17 -5.98 -3.74
CA SER A 68 -3.20 -5.77 -2.72
C SER A 68 -2.59 -5.14 -1.47
N LEU A 69 -3.41 -4.81 -0.47
CA LEU A 69 -2.90 -4.32 0.81
C LEU A 69 -2.01 -5.36 1.48
N SER A 70 -2.43 -6.63 1.53
CA SER A 70 -1.64 -7.71 2.13
C SER A 70 -0.33 -7.98 1.39
N SER A 71 -0.32 -7.91 0.06
CA SER A 71 0.91 -8.01 -0.74
C SER A 71 1.83 -6.81 -0.49
N PHE A 72 1.28 -5.60 -0.48
CA PHE A 72 1.99 -4.38 -0.15
C PHE A 72 2.67 -4.49 1.21
N VAL A 73 1.94 -4.80 2.29
CA VAL A 73 2.53 -4.80 3.64
C VAL A 73 3.67 -5.81 3.78
N LYS A 74 3.59 -6.94 3.06
CA LYS A 74 4.62 -7.98 3.05
C LYS A 74 5.84 -7.56 2.22
N LYS A 75 5.64 -7.22 0.94
CA LYS A 75 6.72 -6.92 0.00
C LYS A 75 7.49 -5.65 0.36
N VAL A 76 6.83 -4.67 0.99
CA VAL A 76 7.47 -3.43 1.44
C VAL A 76 8.01 -3.50 2.85
N GLN A 77 7.86 -4.63 3.56
CA GLN A 77 8.31 -4.83 4.94
C GLN A 77 7.72 -3.80 5.92
N LEU A 78 6.41 -3.57 5.82
CA LEU A 78 5.72 -2.51 6.56
C LEU A 78 5.87 -2.63 8.08
N LYS A 79 6.06 -3.86 8.57
CA LYS A 79 6.28 -4.15 9.99
C LYS A 79 7.46 -3.36 10.58
N ASP A 80 8.50 -3.16 9.78
CA ASP A 80 9.79 -2.65 10.24
C ASP A 80 10.20 -1.33 9.57
N LYS A 81 9.69 -1.01 8.37
CA LYS A 81 10.00 0.23 7.63
C LYS A 81 8.92 0.63 6.62
N ASN A 82 9.17 1.70 5.86
CA ASN A 82 8.30 2.19 4.77
C ASN A 82 6.88 2.62 5.22
N TRP A 83 6.73 3.02 6.48
CA TRP A 83 5.50 3.60 7.00
C TRP A 83 5.81 4.70 8.02
N PRO A 84 5.03 5.82 8.05
CA PRO A 84 3.92 6.17 7.16
C PRO A 84 4.34 6.75 5.81
N THR A 85 5.61 7.10 5.66
CA THR A 85 6.22 7.54 4.41
C THR A 85 6.74 6.32 3.66
N GLY A 86 6.36 6.20 2.38
CA GLY A 86 6.88 5.18 1.50
C GLY A 86 8.22 5.56 0.90
N ARG A 87 8.81 4.63 0.16
CA ARG A 87 10.02 4.88 -0.62
C ARG A 87 9.75 4.74 -2.11
N ILE A 88 10.49 5.50 -2.89
CA ILE A 88 10.40 5.59 -4.34
C ILE A 88 11.81 5.49 -4.91
N TYR A 89 11.92 5.13 -6.19
CA TYR A 89 13.20 5.20 -6.88
C TYR A 89 13.27 6.48 -7.70
N ASP A 90 14.30 7.27 -7.45
CA ASP A 90 14.55 8.49 -8.19
C ASP A 90 16.06 8.78 -8.24
N SER A 91 16.52 9.33 -9.35
CA SER A 91 17.90 9.80 -9.52
C SER A 91 18.96 8.74 -9.16
N GLY A 92 18.69 7.47 -9.48
CA GLY A 92 19.65 6.37 -9.31
C GLY A 92 19.58 5.63 -7.97
N SER A 93 18.67 5.99 -7.05
CA SER A 93 18.60 5.33 -5.74
C SER A 93 17.19 5.32 -5.14
N ALA A 94 16.99 4.43 -4.16
CA ALA A 94 15.79 4.43 -3.33
C ALA A 94 15.85 5.58 -2.31
N LYS A 95 14.82 6.41 -2.27
CA LYS A 95 14.69 7.51 -1.31
C LYS A 95 13.28 7.62 -0.76
N ASP A 96 13.12 8.41 0.29
CA ASP A 96 11.80 8.69 0.85
C ASP A 96 10.93 9.45 -0.17
N GLY A 97 9.68 9.04 -0.26
CA GLY A 97 8.66 9.71 -1.07
C GLY A 97 8.06 10.92 -0.35
N GLU A 98 6.86 11.31 -0.77
CA GLU A 98 6.08 12.35 -0.08
C GLU A 98 5.86 11.95 1.39
N THR A 99 6.02 12.91 2.31
CA THR A 99 5.73 12.72 3.73
C THR A 99 4.33 12.12 3.92
N HIS A 100 4.25 11.00 4.65
CA HIS A 100 3.02 10.23 4.86
C HIS A 100 2.37 9.65 3.58
N GLY A 101 3.12 9.55 2.48
CA GLY A 101 2.61 9.10 1.18
C GLY A 101 1.89 7.76 1.24
N ASN A 102 2.41 6.76 1.96
CA ASN A 102 1.73 5.47 2.12
C ASN A 102 0.44 5.59 2.93
N ALA A 103 0.48 6.31 4.04
CA ALA A 103 -0.71 6.52 4.86
C ALA A 103 -1.82 7.27 4.11
N LYS A 104 -1.46 8.24 3.27
CA LYS A 104 -2.38 8.99 2.41
C LYS A 104 -2.97 8.07 1.34
N ALA A 105 -2.14 7.31 0.63
CA ALA A 105 -2.60 6.42 -0.43
C ALA A 105 -3.53 5.30 0.08
N VAL A 106 -3.20 4.66 1.20
CA VAL A 106 -4.09 3.66 1.83
C VAL A 106 -5.43 4.31 2.21
N ALA A 107 -5.40 5.50 2.84
CA ALA A 107 -6.63 6.19 3.21
C ALA A 107 -7.51 6.54 2.00
N THR A 108 -6.90 7.03 0.92
CA THR A 108 -7.59 7.30 -0.35
C THR A 108 -8.27 6.05 -0.90
N ASP A 109 -7.59 4.91 -0.86
CA ASP A 109 -8.18 3.65 -1.34
C ASP A 109 -9.34 3.17 -0.47
N LEU A 110 -9.22 3.27 0.86
CA LEU A 110 -10.29 2.90 1.79
C LEU A 110 -11.53 3.80 1.63
N VAL A 111 -11.34 5.11 1.42
CA VAL A 111 -12.45 6.06 1.19
C VAL A 111 -13.12 5.84 -0.17
N ALA A 112 -12.44 5.23 -1.13
CA ALA A 112 -13.01 4.91 -2.44
C ALA A 112 -13.84 3.61 -2.46
N LEU A 113 -13.84 2.81 -1.39
CA LEU A 113 -14.68 1.62 -1.26
C LEU A 113 -16.18 1.97 -1.23
N ASN A 114 -17.03 0.99 -1.54
CA ASN A 114 -18.48 1.18 -1.39
C ASN A 114 -18.89 1.17 0.10
N SER A 115 -20.15 1.50 0.39
CA SER A 115 -20.65 1.65 1.78
C SER A 115 -20.54 0.37 2.62
N ASP A 116 -20.84 -0.79 2.03
CA ASP A 116 -20.79 -2.08 2.73
C ASP A 116 -19.34 -2.49 3.03
N GLU A 117 -18.46 -2.33 2.05
CA GLU A 117 -17.02 -2.59 2.17
C GLU A 117 -16.37 -1.70 3.22
N LYS A 118 -16.75 -0.41 3.28
CA LYS A 118 -16.30 0.51 4.34
C LYS A 118 -16.72 0.04 5.71
N THR A 119 -17.96 -0.43 5.85
CA THR A 119 -18.49 -0.95 7.12
C THR A 119 -17.70 -2.17 7.59
N ILE A 120 -17.42 -3.09 6.66
CA ILE A 120 -16.58 -4.28 6.92
C ILE A 120 -15.18 -3.87 7.37
N VAL A 121 -14.52 -2.99 6.62
CA VAL A 121 -13.16 -2.53 6.93
C VAL A 121 -13.10 -1.83 8.28
N ALA A 122 -14.06 -0.95 8.59
CA ALA A 122 -14.12 -0.26 9.87
C ALA A 122 -14.30 -1.26 11.03
N GLY A 123 -15.19 -2.24 10.86
CA GLY A 123 -15.41 -3.31 11.84
C GLY A 123 -14.19 -4.21 12.05
N LEU A 124 -13.41 -4.45 10.99
CA LEU A 124 -12.19 -5.24 11.07
C LEU A 124 -11.05 -4.45 11.72
N LEU A 125 -10.84 -3.19 11.32
CA LEU A 125 -9.87 -2.26 11.92
C LEU A 125 -10.09 -2.08 13.43
N ALA A 126 -11.34 -2.13 13.90
CA ALA A 126 -11.64 -2.02 15.33
C ALA A 126 -11.23 -3.26 16.15
N LYS A 127 -10.96 -4.40 15.49
CA LYS A 127 -10.65 -5.70 16.11
C LYS A 127 -9.19 -6.11 15.99
N THR A 128 -8.41 -5.36 15.21
CA THR A 128 -6.99 -5.61 14.90
C THR A 128 -6.14 -4.47 15.43
#